data_AF-A0A3S0SKZ2-F1
#
_entry.id   AF-A0A3S0SKZ2-F1
#
_cell.length_a   1.000
_cell.length_b   1.000
_cell.length_c   1.000
_cell.angle_alpha   90.00
_cell.angle_beta   90.00
_cell.angle_gamma   90.00
#
_symmetry.space_group_name_H-M   'P 1'
#
loop_
_entity.id
_entity.type
_entity.pdbx_description
1 polymer ?
#
loop_
_entity_poly.entity_id
_entity_poly.type
_entity_poly.pdbx_seq_one_letter_code
_entity_poly.pdbx_strand_id
1 'polypeptide(L)'
;MILSLSPQNITYLAIILFGMIIGTILLIVWIIQKRRLANSGDYYAKNNTKLDLWTYIKRNIALYGAFFCYVIGISGFFLLVL
;
A
#
# COMPACT_ATOMS: atom_id res chain seq x y z
N MET A 1 20.51 -4.01 -21.29
CA MET A 1 19.47 -5.03 -21.47
C MET A 1 18.36 -4.39 -22.29
N ILE A 2 18.29 -4.66 -23.59
CA ILE A 2 17.18 -4.19 -24.41
C ILE A 2 16.01 -5.09 -24.01
N LEU A 3 15.00 -4.53 -23.34
CA LEU A 3 13.73 -5.21 -23.09
C LEU A 3 13.17 -5.65 -24.44
N SER A 4 13.31 -6.92 -24.78
CA SER A 4 12.50 -7.50 -25.84
C SER A 4 11.05 -7.38 -25.38
N LEU A 5 10.20 -6.74 -26.18
CA LEU A 5 8.78 -6.54 -25.93
C LEU A 5 8.02 -7.88 -26.11
N SER A 6 8.42 -8.91 -25.37
CA SER A 6 7.65 -10.13 -25.27
C SER A 6 6.35 -9.84 -24.51
N PRO A 7 5.23 -10.51 -24.84
CA PRO A 7 3.98 -10.37 -24.10
C PRO A 7 4.17 -10.59 -22.59
N GLN A 8 5.07 -11.52 -22.21
CA GLN A 8 5.44 -11.81 -20.83
C GLN A 8 6.06 -10.60 -20.12
N ASN A 9 7.04 -9.93 -20.74
CA ASN A 9 7.68 -8.73 -20.17
C ASN A 9 6.69 -7.57 -20.03
N ILE A 10 5.73 -7.45 -20.96
CA ILE A 10 4.65 -6.46 -20.87
C ILE A 10 3.75 -6.76 -19.66
N THR A 11 3.38 -8.03 -19.44
CA THR A 11 2.60 -8.45 -18.27
C THR A 11 3.33 -8.13 -16.97
N TYR A 12 4.63 -8.44 -16.88
CA TYR A 12 5.40 -8.13 -15.67
C TYR A 12 5.52 -6.63 -15.44
N LEU A 13 5.74 -5.83 -16.48
CA LEU A 13 5.72 -4.38 -16.38
C LEU A 13 4.36 -3.85 -15.89
N ALA A 14 3.26 -4.41 -16.37
CA ALA A 14 1.92 -4.05 -15.92
C ALA A 14 1.71 -4.37 -14.43
N ILE A 15 2.18 -5.51 -13.95
CA ILE A 15 2.13 -5.90 -12.53
C ILE A 15 2.95 -4.92 -11.67
N ILE A 16 4.15 -4.56 -12.11
CA ILE A 16 5.01 -3.57 -11.43
C ILE A 16 4.28 -2.23 -11.32
N LEU A 17 3.78 -1.71 -12.45
CA LEU A 17 3.08 -0.43 -12.49
C LEU A 17 1.83 -0.45 -11.62
N PHE A 18 1.03 -1.52 -11.68
CA PHE A 18 -0.15 -1.68 -10.83
C PHE A 18 0.23 -1.64 -9.34
N GLY A 19 1.19 -2.47 -8.93
CA GLY A 19 1.62 -2.53 -7.52
C GLY A 19 2.14 -1.19 -7.01
N MET A 20 2.95 -0.49 -7.80
CA MET A 20 3.52 0.80 -7.42
C MET A 20 2.48 1.92 -7.40
N ILE A 21 1.63 2.03 -8.42
CA ILE A 21 0.63 3.10 -8.53
C ILE A 21 -0.46 2.91 -7.47
N ILE A 22 -1.08 1.73 -7.42
CA ILE A 22 -2.16 1.47 -6.46
C ILE A 22 -1.63 1.47 -5.03
N GLY A 23 -0.44 0.91 -4.79
CA GLY A 23 0.20 0.97 -3.48
C GLY A 23 0.43 2.41 -3.00
N THR A 24 0.90 3.28 -3.89
CA THR A 24 1.12 4.70 -3.57
C THR A 24 -0.18 5.46 -3.30
N ILE A 25 -1.23 5.21 -4.10
CA ILE A 25 -2.57 5.80 -3.85
C ILE A 25 -3.09 5.39 -2.46
N LEU A 26 -3.01 4.10 -2.11
CA LEU A 26 -3.44 3.60 -0.81
C LEU A 26 -2.62 4.18 0.34
N LEU A 27 -1.31 4.35 0.16
CA LEU A 27 -0.42 4.97 1.14
C LEU A 27 -0.82 6.44 1.37
N ILE A 28 -1.07 7.21 0.31
CA ILE A 28 -1.55 8.60 0.40
C ILE A 28 -2.87 8.66 1.16
N VAL A 29 -3.82 7.77 0.82
CA VAL A 29 -5.12 7.68 1.51
C VAL A 29 -4.92 7.43 3.00
N TRP A 30 -4.05 6.48 3.37
CA TRP A 30 -3.74 6.21 4.78
C TRP A 30 -3.11 7.42 5.49
N ILE A 31 -2.16 8.11 4.86
CA ILE A 31 -1.53 9.32 5.42
C ILE A 31 -2.58 10.40 5.69
N ILE A 32 -3.49 10.64 4.74
CA ILE A 32 -4.57 11.63 4.89
C ILE A 32 -5.50 11.24 6.04
N GLN A 33 -5.93 9.98 6.12
CA GLN A 33 -6.80 9.49 7.19
C GLN A 33 -6.11 9.60 8.56
N LYS A 34 -4.85 9.17 8.66
CA LYS A 34 -4.03 9.29 9.88
C LYS A 34 -3.92 10.75 10.33
N ARG A 35 -3.65 11.67 9.40
CA ARG A 35 -3.54 13.10 9.71
C ARG A 35 -4.86 13.69 10.22
N ARG A 36 -5.99 13.34 9.60
CA ARG A 36 -7.33 13.77 10.05
C ARG A 36 -7.61 13.31 11.48
N LEU A 37 -7.35 12.03 11.77
CA LEU A 37 -7.57 11.47 13.11
C LEU A 37 -6.60 12.04 14.16
N ALA A 38 -5.36 12.33 13.78
CA ALA A 38 -4.39 12.95 14.68
C ALA A 38 -4.82 14.38 15.05
N ASN A 39 -5.33 15.13 14.07
CA ASN A 39 -5.83 16.48 14.28
C ASN A 39 -7.15 16.54 15.06
N SER A 40 -7.98 15.49 15.01
CA SER A 40 -9.21 15.42 15.82
C SER A 40 -8.97 15.00 17.27
N GLY A 41 -7.72 14.72 17.66
CA GLY A 41 -7.37 14.20 18.99
C GLY A 41 -7.75 12.71 19.19
N ASP A 42 -8.47 12.10 18.24
CA ASP A 42 -8.96 10.71 18.33
C ASP A 42 -7.90 9.64 18.06
N TYR A 43 -6.76 10.04 17.48
CA TYR A 43 -5.68 9.09 17.19
C TYR A 43 -4.91 8.69 18.45
N TYR A 44 -4.75 9.62 19.39
CA TYR A 44 -4.02 9.43 20.65
C TYR A 44 -4.81 9.94 21.85
N ALA A 45 -6.14 9.84 21.85
CA ALA A 45 -6.92 10.10 23.05
C ALA A 45 -6.35 9.22 24.17
N LYS A 46 -5.51 9.80 25.04
CA LYS A 46 -4.76 9.14 26.13
C LYS A 46 -5.68 8.40 27.12
N ASN A 47 -6.99 8.64 27.02
CA ASN A 47 -8.04 7.99 27.80
C ASN A 47 -8.75 6.84 27.06
N ASN A 48 -8.36 6.51 25.83
CA ASN A 48 -8.95 5.41 25.08
C ASN A 48 -8.20 4.11 25.39
N THR A 49 -8.38 3.62 26.63
CA THR A 49 -7.96 2.26 27.07
C THR A 49 -8.68 1.14 26.32
N LYS A 50 -9.56 1.48 25.36
CA LYS A 50 -10.32 0.58 24.48
C LYS A 50 -10.03 0.86 23.01
N LEU A 51 -8.75 1.02 22.63
CA LEU A 51 -8.39 0.97 21.21
C LEU A 51 -8.51 -0.50 20.77
N ASP A 52 -9.76 -0.90 20.51
CA ASP A 52 -10.14 -2.24 20.10
C ASP A 52 -9.37 -2.63 18.85
N LEU A 53 -8.91 -3.89 18.81
CA LEU A 53 -8.10 -4.44 17.73
C LEU A 53 -8.77 -4.20 16.37
N TRP A 54 -10.10 -4.30 16.32
CA TRP A 54 -10.87 -4.08 15.12
C TRP A 54 -10.79 -2.64 14.61
N THR A 55 -10.78 -1.67 15.52
CA THR A 55 -10.63 -0.25 15.18
C THR A 55 -9.22 0.05 14.71
N TYR A 56 -8.21 -0.56 15.32
CA TYR A 56 -6.82 -0.47 14.86
C TYR A 56 -6.66 -1.02 13.44
N ILE A 57 -7.23 -2.20 13.15
CA ILE A 57 -7.18 -2.82 11.83
C ILE A 57 -7.87 -1.93 10.80
N LYS A 58 -9.09 -1.45 11.08
CA LYS A 58 -9.82 -0.55 10.16
C LYS A 58 -9.05 0.72 9.83
N ARG A 59 -8.40 1.34 10.83
CA ARG A 59 -7.59 2.56 10.64
C ARG A 59 -6.34 2.33 9.79
N ASN A 60 -5.83 1.10 9.73
CA ASN A 60 -4.61 0.75 9.01
C ASN A 60 -4.86 -0.12 7.76
N ILE A 61 -6.11 -0.41 7.40
CA ILE A 61 -6.43 -1.29 6.27
C ILE A 61 -5.84 -0.78 4.95
N ALA A 62 -5.83 0.55 4.75
CA ALA A 62 -5.22 1.16 3.58
C ALA A 62 -3.68 1.01 3.58
N LEU A 63 -3.03 1.05 4.74
CA LEU A 63 -1.59 0.79 4.85
C LEU A 63 -1.26 -0.67 4.54
N TYR A 64 -2.07 -1.61 5.04
CA TYR A 64 -1.89 -3.04 4.74
C TYR A 64 -2.13 -3.32 3.25
N GLY A 65 -3.14 -2.70 2.65
CA GLY A 65 -3.38 -2.75 1.21
C GLY A 65 -2.22 -2.17 0.41
N ALA A 66 -1.66 -1.04 0.85
CA ALA A 66 -0.48 -0.44 0.21
C ALA A 66 0.73 -1.38 0.26
N PHE A 67 1.03 -1.94 1.43
CA PHE A 67 2.11 -2.91 1.61
C PHE A 67 1.93 -4.13 0.69
N PHE A 68 0.73 -4.70 0.65
CA PHE A 68 0.41 -5.82 -0.23
C PHE A 68 0.64 -5.49 -1.70
N CYS A 69 0.22 -4.31 -2.17
CA CYS A 69 0.46 -3.86 -3.54
C CYS A 69 1.96 -3.68 -3.85
N TYR A 70 2.74 -3.16 -2.89
CA TYR A 70 4.19 -3.06 -3.07
C TYR A 70 4.86 -4.42 -3.16
N VAL A 71 4.44 -5.42 -2.36
CA VAL A 71 4.96 -6.80 -2.47
C VAL A 71 4.66 -7.38 -3.85
N ILE A 72 3.46 -7.17 -4.39
CA ILE A 72 3.11 -7.57 -5.77
C ILE A 72 4.02 -6.87 -6.79
N GLY A 73 4.19 -5.54 -6.68
CA GLY A 73 5.03 -4.77 -7.59
C GLY A 73 6.49 -5.22 -7.59
N ILE A 74 7.05 -5.46 -6.41
CA ILE A 74 8.42 -5.99 -6.23
C ILE A 74 8.51 -7.41 -6.80
N SER A 75 7.51 -8.26 -6.59
CA SER A 75 7.48 -9.61 -7.17
C SER A 75 7.47 -9.56 -8.70
N GLY A 76 6.69 -8.64 -9.30
CA GLY A 76 6.71 -8.39 -10.74
C GLY A 76 8.08 -7.91 -11.24
N PHE A 77 8.80 -7.10 -10.44
CA PHE A 77 10.15 -6.65 -10.77
C PHE A 77 11.14 -7.82 -10.77
N PHE A 78 11.08 -8.71 -9.77
CA PHE A 78 11.90 -9.92 -9.77
C PHE A 78 11.63 -10.79 -11.01
N LEU A 79 10.36 -10.99 -11.39
CA LEU A 79 9.98 -11.75 -12.59
C LEU A 79 10.46 -11.12 -13.91
N LEU A 80 10.65 -9.79 -13.94
CA LEU A 80 11.13 -9.10 -15.14
C LEU A 80 12.66 -9.17 -15.29
N VAL A 81 13.37 -9.28 -14.16
CA VAL A 81 14.84 -9.23 -14.11
C VAL A 81 15.47 -10.63 -14.13
N LEU A 82 14.78 -11.64 -13.59
CA LEU A 82 15.17 -13.06 -13.62
C LEU A 82 14.81 -13.70 -14.96
#